data_AF-A0A959TTG8-F1
#
_entry.id   AF-A0A959TTG8-F1
#
_cell.length_a   1.000
_cell.length_b   1.000
_cell.length_c   1.000
_cell.angle_alpha   90.00
_cell.angle_beta   90.00
_cell.angle_gamma   90.00
#
_symmetry.space_group_name_H-M   'P 1'
#
loop_
_entity.id
_entity.type
_entity.pdbx_description
1 polymer ?
#
loop_
_entity_poly.entity_id
_entity_poly.type
_entity_poly.pdbx_seq_one_letter_code
_entity_poly.pdbx_strand_id
1 'polypeptide(L)'
;VFLMGGMVNKLSSTALLGIYLLYSAITGISLSYIFLIYTTSSIATVFFLSAVVFGLMAVAGYTTRTDLTKLGSILFIGLIGIIIASLVNMFLGSGTMDYIISILGVIIFTGLTAYDVQKLKRMGEVVATGSETAQKMALMGALSLYLDFINLFIMLLRLFGRRD
;
A
#
# COMPACT_ATOMS: atom_id res chain seq x y z
N VAL A 1 5.37 7.92 1.14
CA VAL A 1 6.37 7.46 2.15
C VAL A 1 7.74 8.10 1.93
N PHE A 2 8.35 8.04 0.74
CA PHE A 2 9.69 8.62 0.49
C PHE A 2 9.81 10.13 0.79
N LEU A 3 8.84 10.93 0.36
CA LEU A 3 8.82 12.38 0.63
C LEU A 3 8.64 12.70 2.12
N MET A 4 7.70 12.03 2.81
CA MET A 4 7.53 12.20 4.26
C MET A 4 8.72 11.66 5.06
N GLY A 5 9.37 10.57 4.62
CA GLY A 5 10.52 9.97 5.30
C GLY A 5 11.72 10.92 5.39
N GLY A 6 11.97 11.73 4.36
CA GLY A 6 13.02 12.75 4.39
C GLY A 6 12.66 14.01 5.21
N MET A 7 11.37 14.24 5.45
CA MET A 7 10.86 15.44 6.14
C MET A 7 10.40 15.17 7.57
N VAL A 8 10.34 13.92 8.01
CA VAL A 8 9.81 13.49 9.32
C VAL A 8 10.57 14.07 10.50
N ASN A 9 11.89 14.25 10.37
CA ASN A 9 12.69 14.89 11.42
C ASN A 9 12.57 16.42 11.40
N LYS A 10 12.02 17.02 10.34
CA LYS A 10 11.90 18.47 10.14
C LYS A 10 10.49 19.01 10.38
N LEU A 11 9.47 18.17 10.21
CA LEU A 11 8.06 18.54 10.33
C LEU A 11 7.48 18.11 11.68
N SER A 12 6.50 18.85 12.20
CA SER A 12 5.71 18.45 13.36
C SER A 12 4.72 17.32 13.02
N SER A 13 4.22 16.61 14.04
CA SER A 13 3.19 15.56 13.85
C SER A 13 1.94 16.10 13.14
N THR A 14 1.51 17.31 13.47
CA THR A 14 0.35 17.96 12.86
C THR A 14 0.57 18.25 11.37
N ALA A 15 1.76 18.70 10.98
CA ALA A 15 2.09 18.92 9.57
C ALA A 15 2.09 17.60 8.78
N LEU A 16 2.64 16.52 9.36
CA LEU A 16 2.60 15.19 8.73
C LEU A 16 1.18 14.65 8.58
N LEU A 17 0.32 14.86 9.57
CA LEU A 17 -1.11 14.52 9.49
C LEU A 17 -1.80 15.31 8.38
N GLY A 18 -1.52 16.61 8.23
CA GLY A 18 -2.03 17.42 7.13
C GLY A 18 -1.62 16.89 5.76
N ILE A 19 -0.35 16.50 5.58
CA ILE A 19 0.15 15.91 4.33
C ILE A 19 -0.51 14.54 4.09
N TYR A 20 -0.69 13.71 5.13
CA TYR A 20 -1.37 12.43 5.03
C TYR A 20 -2.81 12.59 4.52
N LEU A 21 -3.59 13.49 5.13
CA LEU A 21 -4.96 13.76 4.72
C LEU A 21 -5.04 14.32 3.30
N LEU A 22 -4.17 15.27 2.95
CA LEU A 22 -4.09 15.83 1.60
C LEU A 22 -3.77 14.75 0.57
N TYR A 23 -2.80 13.89 0.88
CA TYR A 23 -2.43 12.77 0.02
C TYR A 23 -3.59 11.79 -0.17
N SER A 24 -4.29 11.42 0.90
CA SER A 24 -5.46 10.55 0.83
C SER A 24 -6.60 11.17 0.02
N ALA A 25 -6.85 12.47 0.18
CA ALA A 25 -7.88 13.18 -0.60
C ALA A 25 -7.55 13.21 -2.10
N ILE A 26 -6.32 13.57 -2.47
CA ILE A 26 -5.86 13.57 -3.87
C ILE A 26 -5.97 12.16 -4.45
N THR A 27 -5.51 11.14 -3.71
CA THR A 27 -5.60 9.74 -4.15
C THR A 27 -7.05 9.31 -4.38
N GLY A 28 -7.97 9.69 -3.47
CA GLY A 28 -9.40 9.41 -3.62
C GLY A 28 -10.00 10.06 -4.87
N ILE A 29 -9.64 11.32 -5.14
CA ILE A 29 -10.04 12.02 -6.37
C ILE A 29 -9.47 11.30 -7.59
N SER A 30 -8.19 10.93 -7.60
CA SER A 30 -7.58 10.19 -8.71
C SER A 30 -8.26 8.82 -8.96
N LEU A 31 -8.67 8.14 -7.88
CA LEU A 31 -9.37 6.86 -7.97
C LEU A 31 -10.80 6.98 -8.50
N SER A 32 -11.42 8.16 -8.49
CA SER A 32 -12.77 8.34 -9.06
C SER A 32 -12.87 7.88 -10.52
N TYR A 33 -11.76 7.90 -11.26
CA TYR A 33 -11.66 7.41 -12.64
C TYR A 33 -12.04 5.92 -12.80
N ILE A 34 -11.87 5.09 -11.76
CA ILE A 34 -12.23 3.67 -11.82
C ILE A 34 -13.73 3.45 -12.00
N PHE A 35 -14.58 4.38 -11.51
CA PHE A 35 -16.04 4.30 -11.67
C PHE A 35 -16.49 4.54 -13.11
N LEU A 36 -15.62 5.10 -13.96
CA LEU A 36 -15.87 5.24 -15.40
C LEU A 36 -15.53 3.98 -16.19
N ILE A 37 -14.70 3.09 -15.63
CA ILE A 37 -14.18 1.90 -16.33
C ILE A 37 -14.81 0.61 -15.81
N TYR A 38 -15.06 0.51 -14.51
CA TYR A 38 -15.52 -0.70 -13.84
C TYR A 38 -16.92 -0.51 -13.27
N THR A 39 -17.70 -1.60 -13.24
CA THR A 39 -19.03 -1.57 -12.62
C THR A 39 -18.94 -1.39 -11.11
N THR A 40 -19.91 -0.68 -10.52
CA THR A 40 -19.97 -0.46 -9.06
C THR A 40 -20.00 -1.77 -8.28
N SER A 41 -20.69 -2.79 -8.79
CA SER A 41 -20.71 -4.14 -8.21
C SER A 41 -19.31 -4.77 -8.16
N SER A 42 -18.55 -4.64 -9.26
CA SER A 42 -17.18 -5.14 -9.33
C SER A 42 -16.26 -4.39 -8.38
N ILE A 43 -16.36 -3.06 -8.32
CA ILE A 43 -15.59 -2.21 -7.42
C ILE A 43 -15.83 -2.63 -5.96
N ALA A 44 -17.10 -2.76 -5.56
CA ALA A 44 -17.47 -3.17 -4.21
C ALA A 44 -16.94 -4.57 -3.86
N THR A 45 -17.13 -5.54 -4.75
CA THR A 45 -16.66 -6.92 -4.55
C THR A 45 -15.15 -6.98 -4.35
N VAL A 46 -14.39 -6.31 -5.22
CA VAL A 46 -12.94 -6.28 -5.14
C VAL A 46 -12.46 -5.51 -3.91
N PHE A 47 -13.16 -4.44 -3.51
CA PHE A 47 -12.84 -3.70 -2.29
C PHE A 47 -12.97 -4.60 -1.06
N PHE A 48 -14.06 -5.37 -0.94
CA PHE A 48 -14.23 -6.33 0.15
C PHE A 48 -13.17 -7.43 0.11
N LEU A 49 -12.86 -7.98 -1.06
CA LEU A 49 -11.78 -8.96 -1.21
C LEU A 49 -10.43 -8.40 -0.74
N SER A 50 -10.12 -7.17 -1.14
CA SER A 50 -8.90 -6.46 -0.75
C SER A 50 -8.85 -6.24 0.75
N ALA A 51 -9.97 -5.85 1.38
CA ALA A 51 -10.07 -5.67 2.82
C ALA A 51 -9.85 -6.97 3.59
N VAL A 52 -10.38 -8.10 3.10
CA VAL A 52 -10.15 -9.42 3.70
C VAL A 52 -8.69 -9.82 3.58
N VAL A 53 -8.09 -9.74 2.38
CA VAL A 53 -6.67 -10.11 2.18
C VAL A 53 -5.77 -9.22 3.02
N PHE A 54 -5.98 -7.90 2.98
CA PHE A 54 -5.23 -6.94 3.79
C PHE A 54 -5.36 -7.23 5.28
N GLY A 55 -6.59 -7.47 5.77
CA GLY A 55 -6.85 -7.79 7.17
C GLY A 55 -6.15 -9.08 7.62
N LEU A 56 -6.22 -10.14 6.81
CA LEU A 56 -5.53 -11.40 7.09
C LEU A 56 -4.01 -11.21 7.15
N MET A 57 -3.44 -10.48 6.19
CA MET A 57 -2.00 -10.21 6.18
C MET A 57 -1.55 -9.29 7.30
N ALA A 58 -2.39 -8.33 7.70
CA ALA A 58 -2.12 -7.48 8.85
C ALA A 58 -2.06 -8.30 10.14
N VAL A 59 -3.04 -9.20 10.35
CA VAL A 59 -3.02 -10.12 11.49
C VAL A 59 -1.79 -11.03 11.44
N ALA A 60 -1.47 -11.59 10.27
CA ALA A 60 -0.29 -12.43 10.08
C ALA A 60 1.01 -11.66 10.40
N GLY A 61 1.18 -10.45 9.88
CA GLY A 61 2.34 -9.59 10.15
C GLY A 61 2.48 -9.18 11.62
N TYR A 62 1.35 -8.95 12.29
CA TYR A 62 1.34 -8.59 13.71
C TYR A 62 1.68 -9.78 14.63
N THR A 63 1.14 -10.96 14.32
CA THR A 63 1.27 -12.16 15.17
C THR A 63 2.52 -12.98 14.88
N THR A 64 3.06 -12.92 13.66
CA THR A 64 4.22 -13.71 13.28
C THR A 64 5.46 -13.35 14.11
N ARG A 65 6.19 -14.40 14.50
CA ARG A 65 7.47 -14.30 15.21
C ARG A 65 8.66 -14.28 14.25
N THR A 66 8.46 -14.70 13.01
CA THR A 66 9.50 -14.72 11.97
C THR A 66 9.86 -13.30 11.57
N ASP A 67 11.14 -13.00 11.48
CA ASP A 67 11.59 -11.68 11.05
C ASP A 67 11.37 -11.46 9.54
N LEU A 68 10.44 -10.56 9.20
CA LEU A 68 10.10 -10.22 7.82
C LEU A 68 11.02 -9.17 7.19
N THR A 69 12.02 -8.62 7.92
CA THR A 69 12.88 -7.56 7.39
C THR A 69 13.56 -7.92 6.08
N LYS A 70 14.08 -9.14 5.94
CA LYS A 70 14.69 -9.61 4.69
C LYS A 70 13.67 -9.71 3.55
N LEU A 71 12.46 -10.20 3.86
CA LEU A 71 11.37 -10.29 2.89
C LEU A 71 10.97 -8.90 2.41
N GLY A 72 10.81 -7.93 3.32
CA GLY A 72 10.48 -6.55 2.99
C GLY A 72 11.47 -5.92 2.00
N SER A 73 12.78 -6.12 2.19
CA SER A 73 13.80 -5.65 1.26
C SER A 73 13.67 -6.26 -0.14
N ILE A 74 13.40 -7.56 -0.23
CA ILE A 74 13.21 -8.24 -1.52
C ILE A 74 11.94 -7.74 -2.23
N LEU A 75 10.83 -7.64 -1.49
CA LEU A 75 9.57 -7.15 -2.01
C LEU A 75 9.66 -5.69 -2.46
N PHE A 76 10.47 -4.88 -1.79
CA PHE A 76 10.72 -3.50 -2.20
C PHE A 76 11.48 -3.42 -3.54
N ILE A 77 12.45 -4.31 -3.78
CA ILE A 77 13.10 -4.42 -5.10
C ILE A 77 12.08 -4.87 -6.16
N GLY A 78 11.21 -5.83 -5.81
CA GLY A 78 10.10 -6.26 -6.67
C GLY A 78 9.14 -5.12 -7.02
N LEU A 79 8.80 -4.27 -6.04
CA LEU A 79 7.98 -3.08 -6.22
C LEU A 79 8.58 -2.14 -7.27
N ILE A 80 9.89 -1.88 -7.20
CA ILE A 80 10.59 -1.09 -8.23
C ILE A 80 10.48 -1.77 -9.59
N GLY A 81 10.66 -3.09 -9.66
CA GLY A 81 10.51 -3.87 -10.88
C GLY A 81 9.13 -3.72 -11.52
N ILE A 82 8.04 -3.86 -10.76
CA ILE A 82 6.68 -3.69 -11.28
C ILE A 82 6.38 -2.25 -11.71
N ILE A 83 6.97 -1.25 -11.05
CA ILE A 83 6.86 0.16 -11.46
C ILE A 83 7.49 0.34 -12.84
N ILE A 84 8.72 -0.13 -13.03
CA ILE A 84 9.41 -0.06 -14.33
C ILE A 84 8.62 -0.81 -15.40
N ALA A 85 8.16 -2.03 -15.08
CA ALA A 85 7.33 -2.84 -15.97
C ALA A 85 6.03 -2.11 -16.38
N SER A 86 5.37 -1.42 -15.45
CA SER A 86 4.17 -0.63 -15.73
C SER A 86 4.44 0.58 -16.64
N LEU A 87 5.58 1.25 -16.46
CA LEU A 87 5.99 2.36 -17.32
C LEU A 87 6.29 1.88 -18.74
N VAL A 88 6.97 0.74 -18.88
CA VAL A 88 7.21 0.13 -20.19
C VAL A 88 5.90 -0.29 -20.85
N ASN A 89 5.00 -0.92 -20.08
CA ASN A 89 3.72 -1.39 -20.64
C ASN A 89 2.79 -0.25 -21.08
N MET A 90 2.94 0.95 -20.52
CA MET A 90 2.21 2.13 -20.98
C MET A 90 2.50 2.47 -22.46
N PHE A 91 3.71 2.16 -22.95
CA PHE A 91 4.08 2.36 -24.36
C PHE A 91 3.75 1.14 -25.23
N LEU A 92 3.81 -0.06 -24.67
CA LEU A 92 3.53 -1.30 -25.40
C LEU A 92 2.04 -1.62 -25.53
N GLY A 93 1.23 -1.23 -24.54
CA GLY A 93 -0.20 -1.53 -24.48
C GLY A 93 -0.53 -3.03 -24.41
N SER A 94 0.35 -3.85 -23.84
CA SER A 94 0.16 -5.31 -23.81
C SER A 94 -0.75 -5.74 -22.66
N GLY A 95 -1.91 -6.32 -22.99
CA GLY A 95 -2.86 -6.87 -22.01
C GLY A 95 -2.28 -8.04 -21.20
N THR A 96 -1.43 -8.88 -21.82
CA THR A 96 -0.74 -9.97 -21.13
C THR A 96 0.24 -9.44 -20.08
N MET A 97 0.95 -8.37 -20.41
CA MET A 97 1.88 -7.73 -19.48
C MET A 97 1.13 -7.08 -18.31
N ASP A 98 0.01 -6.41 -18.58
CA ASP A 98 -0.86 -5.86 -17.54
C ASP A 98 -1.37 -6.95 -16.57
N TYR A 99 -1.75 -8.10 -17.11
CA TYR A 99 -2.18 -9.25 -16.30
C TYR A 99 -1.05 -9.77 -15.40
N ILE A 100 0.16 -9.96 -15.95
CA ILE A 100 1.34 -10.39 -15.18
C ILE A 100 1.71 -9.37 -14.10
N ILE A 101 1.76 -8.08 -14.44
CA ILE A 101 2.03 -6.99 -13.50
C ILE A 101 1.03 -7.04 -12.35
N SER A 102 -0.25 -7.27 -12.65
CA SER A 102 -1.29 -7.28 -11.63
C SER A 102 -1.14 -8.48 -10.68
N ILE A 103 -0.82 -9.68 -11.18
CA ILE A 103 -0.54 -10.85 -10.32
C ILE A 103 0.66 -10.59 -9.41
N LEU A 104 1.78 -10.14 -9.97
CA LEU A 104 2.98 -9.83 -9.19
C LEU A 104 2.72 -8.72 -8.18
N GLY A 105 1.96 -7.71 -8.57
CA GLY A 105 1.52 -6.62 -7.71
C GLY A 105 0.75 -7.15 -6.49
N VAL A 106 -0.23 -8.04 -6.68
CA VAL A 106 -0.96 -8.65 -5.55
C VAL A 106 -0.02 -9.36 -4.59
N ILE A 107 0.91 -10.19 -5.10
CA ILE A 107 1.88 -10.91 -4.25
C ILE A 107 2.76 -9.94 -3.48
N ILE A 108 3.27 -8.91 -4.15
CA ILE A 108 4.16 -7.91 -3.56
C ILE A 108 3.44 -7.11 -2.47
N PHE A 109 2.27 -6.53 -2.75
CA PHE A 109 1.56 -5.69 -1.79
C PHE A 109 0.99 -6.50 -0.61
N THR A 110 0.59 -7.75 -0.85
CA THR A 110 0.19 -8.69 0.21
C THR A 110 1.35 -8.96 1.17
N GLY A 111 2.56 -9.21 0.63
CA GLY A 111 3.75 -9.41 1.45
C GLY A 111 4.25 -8.14 2.15
N LEU A 112 4.21 -6.99 1.46
CA LEU A 112 4.56 -5.68 2.02
C LEU A 112 3.64 -5.31 3.16
N THR A 113 2.33 -5.58 3.05
CA THR A 113 1.36 -5.36 4.14
C THR A 113 1.79 -6.09 5.41
N ALA A 114 2.18 -7.37 5.30
CA ALA A 114 2.62 -8.15 6.46
C ALA A 114 3.90 -7.58 7.09
N TYR A 115 4.86 -7.19 6.24
CA TYR A 115 6.10 -6.57 6.66
C TYR A 115 5.87 -5.21 7.34
N ASP A 116 5.03 -4.35 6.77
CA ASP A 116 4.77 -3.01 7.29
C ASP A 116 3.97 -3.06 8.60
N VAL A 117 3.05 -4.02 8.77
CA VAL A 117 2.41 -4.24 10.08
C VAL A 117 3.40 -4.74 11.12
N GLN A 118 4.29 -5.67 10.76
CA GLN A 118 5.33 -6.12 11.69
C GLN A 118 6.27 -4.98 12.07
N LYS A 119 6.64 -4.14 11.10
CA LYS A 119 7.48 -2.96 11.30
C LYS A 119 6.80 -1.95 12.24
N LEU A 120 5.51 -1.67 12.02
CA LEU A 120 4.71 -0.78 12.87
C LEU A 120 4.67 -1.29 14.32
N LYS A 121 4.47 -2.61 14.51
CA LYS A 121 4.50 -3.25 15.83
C LYS A 121 5.84 -3.04 16.53
N ARG A 122 6.96 -3.34 15.86
CA ARG A 122 8.31 -3.17 16.41
C ARG A 122 8.60 -1.71 16.77
N MET A 123 8.18 -0.77 15.93
CA MET A 123 8.32 0.66 16.21
C MET A 123 7.51 1.07 17.45
N GLY A 124 6.32 0.52 17.65
CA GLY A 124 5.50 0.75 18.85
C GLY A 124 6.10 0.18 20.13
N GLU A 125 6.88 -0.89 20.05
CA GLU A 125 7.55 -1.52 21.21
C GLU A 125 8.78 -0.70 21.70
N VAL A 126 9.44 0.04 20.81
CA VAL A 126 10.71 0.73 21.10
C VAL A 126 10.51 2.17 21.57
N VAL A 127 9.36 2.78 21.29
CA VAL A 127 9.17 4.23 21.42
C VAL A 127 8.26 4.55 22.59
N ALA A 128 8.68 5.50 23.44
CA ALA A 128 7.87 5.97 24.55
C ALA A 128 6.48 6.44 24.07
N THR A 129 5.43 5.78 24.59
CA THR A 129 4.04 6.10 24.30
C THR A 129 3.74 7.56 24.63
N GLY A 130 3.12 8.27 23.69
CA GLY A 130 2.77 9.70 23.86
C GLY A 130 3.85 10.70 23.43
N SER A 131 5.05 10.25 23.04
CA SER A 131 6.05 11.15 22.46
C SER A 131 5.64 11.65 21.07
N GLU A 132 6.09 12.86 20.71
CA GLU A 132 5.89 13.40 19.35
C GLU A 132 6.48 12.45 18.30
N THR A 133 7.65 11.88 18.58
CA THR A 133 8.31 10.89 17.74
C THR A 133 7.44 9.65 17.50
N ALA A 134 6.73 9.15 18.52
CA ALA A 134 5.78 8.04 18.38
C ALA A 134 4.64 8.40 17.42
N GLN A 135 4.08 9.61 17.52
CA GLN A 135 3.01 10.06 16.64
C GLN A 135 3.47 10.17 15.18
N LYS A 136 4.65 10.75 14.93
CA LYS A 136 5.22 10.84 13.58
C LYS A 136 5.42 9.46 12.96
N MET A 137 5.96 8.53 13.73
CA MET A 137 6.18 7.15 13.30
C MET A 137 4.87 6.40 13.03
N ALA A 138 3.85 6.58 13.87
CA ALA A 138 2.53 6.02 13.64
C ALA A 138 1.90 6.57 12.35
N LEU A 139 2.00 7.87 12.09
CA LEU A 139 1.51 8.49 10.86
C LEU A 139 2.23 7.97 9.61
N MET A 140 3.55 7.81 9.66
CA MET A 140 4.31 7.21 8.57
C MET A 140 3.89 5.77 8.28
N GLY A 141 3.72 4.98 9.33
CA GLY A 141 3.30 3.59 9.20
C GLY A 141 1.87 3.47 8.68
N ALA A 142 0.95 4.33 9.16
CA ALA A 142 -0.42 4.41 8.65
C ALA A 142 -0.45 4.79 7.17
N LEU A 143 0.39 5.74 6.72
CA LEU A 143 0.51 6.06 5.29
C LEU A 143 1.03 4.86 4.48
N SER A 144 2.02 4.13 4.99
CA SER A 144 2.56 2.94 4.30
C SER A 144 1.47 1.88 4.10
N LEU A 145 0.75 1.55 5.18
CA LEU A 145 -0.38 0.63 5.16
C LEU A 145 -1.53 1.10 4.25
N TYR A 146 -1.81 2.42 4.22
CA TYR A 146 -2.77 3.01 3.29
C TYR A 146 -2.35 2.77 1.83
N LEU A 147 -1.08 2.98 1.50
CA LEU A 147 -0.57 2.74 0.15
C LEU A 147 -0.62 1.27 -0.24
N ASP A 148 -0.23 0.37 0.67
CA ASP A 148 -0.30 -1.06 0.42
C ASP A 148 -1.73 -1.51 0.13
N PHE A 149 -2.70 -1.02 0.91
CA PHE A 149 -4.12 -1.31 0.68
C PHE A 149 -4.61 -0.80 -0.67
N ILE A 150 -4.35 0.47 -1.00
CA ILE A 150 -4.81 1.06 -2.26
C ILE A 150 -4.19 0.36 -3.46
N ASN A 151 -2.89 0.04 -3.42
CA ASN A 151 -2.25 -0.64 -4.51
C ASN A 151 -2.71 -2.09 -4.64
N LEU A 152 -2.88 -2.82 -3.54
CA LEU A 152 -3.47 -4.15 -3.53
C LEU A 152 -4.86 -4.13 -4.18
N PHE A 153 -5.70 -3.16 -3.80
CA PHE A 153 -7.03 -2.96 -4.37
C PHE A 153 -6.99 -2.72 -5.88
N ILE A 154 -6.14 -1.81 -6.36
CA ILE A 154 -6.01 -1.54 -7.80
C ILE A 154 -5.55 -2.80 -8.56
N MET A 155 -4.59 -3.56 -8.02
CA MET A 155 -4.09 -4.76 -8.69
C MET A 155 -5.16 -5.86 -8.73
N LEU A 156 -5.89 -6.07 -7.64
CA LEU A 156 -7.04 -6.99 -7.63
C LEU A 156 -8.15 -6.51 -8.56
N LEU A 157 -8.39 -5.20 -8.66
CA LEU A 157 -9.40 -4.64 -9.57
C LEU A 157 -8.99 -4.82 -11.03
N ARG A 158 -7.70 -4.76 -11.36
CA ARG A 158 -7.23 -5.07 -12.71
C ARG A 158 -7.38 -6.55 -13.06
N LEU A 159 -7.25 -7.47 -12.09
CA LEU A 159 -7.38 -8.91 -12.30
C LEU A 159 -8.84 -9.38 -12.37
N PHE A 160 -9.67 -8.90 -11.45
CA PHE A 160 -11.03 -9.41 -11.25
C PHE A 160 -12.11 -8.41 -11.62
N GLY A 161 -11.72 -7.19 -12.01
CA GLY A 161 -12.62 -6.11 -12.37
C GLY A 161 -13.39 -6.41 -13.66
N ARG A 162 -14.72 -6.33 -13.60
CA ARG A 162 -15.59 -6.38 -14.77
C ARG A 162 -15.85 -4.99 -15.32
N ARG A 163 -15.80 -4.84 -16.65
CA ARG A 163 -15.90 -3.57 -17.39
C ARG A 163 -17.21 -3.41 -18.18
N ASP A 164 -18.13 -4.37 -18.06
CA ASP A 164 -19.39 -4.46 -18.82
C ASP A 164 -20.61 -4.38 -17.89
#